data_AF-A0A3C0VLT5-F1
#
_entry.id   AF-A0A3C0VLT5-F1
#
_cell.length_a   1.000
_cell.length_b   1.000
_cell.length_c   1.000
_cell.angle_alpha   90.00
_cell.angle_beta   90.00
_cell.angle_gamma   90.00
#
_symmetry.space_group_name_H-M   'P 1'
#
loop_
_entity.id
_entity.type
_entity.pdbx_description
1 polymer ?
#
loop_
_entity_poly.entity_id
_entity_poly.type
_entity_poly.pdbx_seq_one_letter_code
_entity_poly.pdbx_strand_id
1 'polypeptide(L)'
;AMREVIGNSNLEQILTQGRERNETAVRDLMQSTLDEYGAGILIRRVQLQKVDPPAAVIDAFRDVQAARADQERARNEAQSYANRVVPEAQGEAFRIRREAEAYREQAVAEAEGQASRFAAVYNEYKQASDVTRQRIFLETVEKVMQRSNKIIIDQSDTGGGVIPYLPLDRLNSKTNKGDQ
;
A
#
# COMPACT_ATOMS: atom_id res chain seq x y z
N ALA A 1 42.40 5.28 -44.20
CA ALA A 1 41.70 6.08 -43.18
C ALA A 1 40.49 5.36 -42.57
N MET A 2 39.27 5.41 -43.15
CA MET A 2 38.08 4.83 -42.49
C MET A 2 38.14 3.31 -42.20
N ARG A 3 38.73 2.53 -43.11
CA ARG A 3 38.85 1.07 -42.97
C ARG A 3 39.73 0.64 -41.79
N GLU A 4 40.73 1.44 -41.45
CA GLU A 4 41.74 1.13 -40.43
C GLU A 4 41.21 1.38 -39.01
N VAL A 5 40.47 2.47 -38.82
CA VAL A 5 39.85 2.82 -37.53
C VAL A 5 38.70 1.85 -37.17
N ILE A 6 37.95 1.39 -38.17
CA ILE A 6 36.81 0.47 -37.98
C ILE A 6 37.29 -0.97 -37.70
N GLY A 7 38.43 -1.40 -38.25
CA GLY A 7 38.95 -2.76 -38.08
C GLY A 7 39.53 -3.07 -36.69
N ASN A 8 39.96 -2.04 -35.94
CA ASN A 8 40.60 -2.21 -34.63
C ASN A 8 39.63 -2.05 -33.43
N SER A 9 38.32 -1.91 -33.67
CA SER A 9 37.33 -1.61 -32.63
C SER A 9 36.21 -2.66 -32.56
N ASN A 10 35.78 -3.03 -31.34
CA ASN A 10 34.66 -3.95 -31.13
C ASN A 10 33.33 -3.33 -31.61
N LEU A 11 32.59 -4.06 -32.45
CA LEU A 11 31.35 -3.62 -33.10
C LEU A 11 30.32 -3.04 -32.12
N GLU A 12 30.18 -3.62 -30.93
CA GLU A 12 29.23 -3.16 -29.89
C GLU A 12 29.59 -1.78 -29.32
N GLN A 13 30.88 -1.44 -29.24
CA GLN A 13 31.35 -0.14 -28.73
C GLN A 13 31.17 0.99 -29.76
N ILE A 14 31.32 0.69 -31.05
CA ILE A 14 31.14 1.67 -32.14
C ILE A 14 29.68 2.17 -32.20
N LEU A 15 28.73 1.28 -31.92
CA LEU A 15 27.29 1.56 -32.07
C LEU A 15 26.69 2.34 -30.89
N THR A 16 27.31 2.32 -29.71
CA THR A 16 26.70 2.85 -28.47
C THR A 16 27.47 4.01 -27.82
N GLN A 17 28.78 3.88 -27.58
CA GLN A 17 29.56 4.88 -26.81
C GLN A 17 30.84 5.39 -27.52
N GLY A 18 31.34 4.68 -28.53
CA GLY A 18 32.57 5.00 -29.26
C GLY A 18 32.38 5.91 -30.47
N ARG A 19 31.15 6.32 -30.78
CA ARG A 19 30.81 7.07 -32.00
C ARG A 19 31.54 8.41 -32.07
N GLU A 20 31.47 9.22 -31.02
CA GLU A 20 32.10 10.55 -30.99
C GLU A 20 33.63 10.50 -31.03
N ARG A 21 34.23 9.53 -30.33
CA ARG A 21 35.69 9.31 -30.32
C ARG A 21 36.18 8.88 -31.71
N ASN A 22 35.45 7.99 -32.37
CA ASN A 22 35.82 7.52 -33.71
C ASN A 22 35.56 8.58 -34.78
N GLU A 23 34.50 9.38 -34.68
CA GLU A 23 34.26 10.53 -35.57
C GLU A 23 35.38 11.56 -35.47
N THR A 24 35.91 11.79 -34.25
CA THR A 24 37.05 12.69 -34.02
C THR A 24 38.34 12.12 -34.60
N ALA A 25 38.66 10.85 -34.34
CA ALA A 25 39.87 10.21 -34.86
C ALA A 25 39.87 10.12 -36.40
N VAL A 26 38.71 9.84 -37.01
CA VAL A 26 38.56 9.80 -38.47
C VAL A 26 38.69 11.22 -39.05
N ARG A 27 38.15 12.24 -38.39
CA ARG A 27 38.33 13.64 -38.80
C ARG A 27 39.80 14.04 -38.79
N ASP A 28 40.53 13.72 -37.72
CA ASP A 28 41.94 14.09 -37.56
C ASP A 28 42.81 13.41 -38.62
N LEU A 29 42.58 12.12 -38.87
CA LEU A 29 43.31 11.37 -39.89
C LEU A 29 42.99 11.85 -41.33
N MET A 30 41.73 12.22 -41.61
CA MET A 30 41.38 12.77 -42.91
C MET A 30 41.92 14.18 -43.11
N GLN A 31 41.95 15.01 -42.05
CA GLN A 31 42.55 16.33 -42.10
C GLN A 31 44.06 16.25 -42.36
N SER A 32 44.79 15.39 -41.64
CA SER A 32 46.23 15.22 -41.85
C SER A 32 46.56 14.74 -43.27
N THR A 33 45.73 13.85 -43.82
CA THR A 33 45.90 13.36 -45.21
C THR A 33 45.63 14.47 -46.23
N LEU A 34 44.63 15.33 -46.02
CA LEU A 34 44.31 16.43 -46.93
C LEU A 34 45.32 17.58 -46.85
N ASP A 35 45.88 17.82 -45.68
CA ASP A 35 46.96 18.80 -45.47
C ASP A 35 48.25 18.34 -46.18
N GLU A 36 48.56 17.04 -46.15
CA GLU A 36 49.68 16.44 -46.89
C GLU A 36 49.49 16.57 -48.42
N TYR A 37 48.26 16.39 -48.92
CA TYR A 37 47.95 16.61 -50.34
C TYR A 37 47.80 18.08 -50.73
N GLY A 38 47.93 19.03 -49.81
CA GLY A 38 47.84 20.47 -50.09
C GLY A 38 46.46 20.93 -50.56
N ALA A 39 45.39 20.21 -50.20
CA ALA A 39 44.06 20.42 -50.76
C ALA A 39 43.37 21.73 -50.33
N GLY A 40 43.84 22.38 -49.26
CA GLY A 40 43.28 23.65 -48.76
C GLY A 40 41.86 23.55 -48.20
N ILE A 41 41.41 22.34 -47.85
CA ILE A 41 40.04 22.06 -47.37
C ILE A 41 40.07 21.75 -45.87
N LEU A 42 39.19 22.42 -45.10
CA LEU A 42 39.01 22.17 -43.67
C LEU A 42 37.78 21.29 -43.41
N ILE A 43 37.98 20.12 -42.80
CA ILE A 43 36.89 19.23 -42.41
C ILE A 43 36.28 19.69 -41.07
N ARG A 44 35.04 20.18 -41.12
CA ARG A 44 34.32 20.66 -39.92
C ARG A 44 33.71 19.55 -39.06
N ARG A 45 33.15 18.51 -39.68
CA ARG A 45 32.50 17.40 -38.96
C ARG A 45 32.47 16.15 -39.84
N VAL A 46 32.69 14.99 -39.24
CA VAL A 46 32.48 13.68 -39.84
C VAL A 46 31.30 13.03 -39.13
N GLN A 47 30.28 12.62 -39.87
CA GLN A 47 29.14 11.90 -39.32
C GLN A 47 29.18 10.47 -39.84
N LEU A 48 29.26 9.49 -38.94
CA LEU A 48 29.09 8.10 -39.32
C LEU A 48 27.63 7.87 -39.73
N GLN A 49 27.38 7.43 -40.97
CA GLN A 49 26.04 7.00 -41.38
C GLN A 49 25.67 5.70 -40.65
N LYS A 50 24.36 5.46 -40.49
CA LYS A 50 23.85 4.31 -39.76
C LYS A 50 24.41 3.01 -40.35
N VAL A 51 25.12 2.24 -39.54
CA VAL A 51 25.70 0.95 -39.94
C VAL A 51 24.67 -0.12 -39.60
N ASP A 52 23.90 -0.56 -40.59
CA ASP A 52 23.01 -1.71 -40.43
C ASP A 52 23.81 -3.02 -40.70
N PRO A 53 23.58 -4.11 -39.94
CA PRO A 53 24.25 -5.39 -40.18
C PRO A 53 23.94 -5.94 -41.57
N PRO A 54 24.84 -6.73 -42.19
CA PRO A 54 24.55 -7.34 -43.49
C PRO A 54 23.37 -8.32 -43.39
N ALA A 55 22.53 -8.37 -44.43
CA ALA A 55 21.28 -9.13 -44.44
C ALA A 55 21.42 -10.61 -44.02
N ALA A 56 22.58 -11.21 -44.22
CA ALA A 56 22.86 -12.60 -43.87
C ALA A 56 22.87 -12.91 -42.35
N VAL A 57 23.01 -11.91 -41.46
CA VAL A 57 23.13 -12.12 -40.00
C VAL A 57 22.13 -11.34 -39.15
N ILE A 58 21.28 -10.51 -39.77
CA ILE A 58 20.33 -9.66 -39.05
C ILE A 58 19.40 -10.48 -38.15
N ASP A 59 18.94 -11.64 -38.62
CA ASP A 59 17.99 -12.48 -37.88
C ASP A 59 18.62 -13.06 -36.61
N ALA A 60 19.84 -13.60 -36.69
CA ALA A 60 20.57 -14.10 -35.52
C ALA A 60 20.88 -12.99 -34.50
N PHE A 61 21.16 -11.77 -34.95
CA PHE A 61 21.35 -10.63 -34.04
C PHE A 61 20.05 -10.21 -33.36
N ARG A 62 18.93 -10.23 -34.08
CA ARG A 62 17.61 -9.93 -33.52
C ARG A 62 17.21 -10.98 -32.48
N ASP A 63 17.50 -12.25 -32.73
CA ASP A 63 17.21 -13.34 -31.79
C ASP A 63 17.99 -13.19 -30.49
N VAL A 64 19.29 -12.85 -30.56
CA VAL A 64 20.10 -12.61 -29.35
C VAL A 64 19.59 -11.39 -28.57
N GLN A 65 19.19 -10.32 -29.25
CA GLN A 65 18.61 -9.15 -28.59
C GLN A 65 17.26 -9.46 -27.95
N ALA A 66 16.39 -10.20 -28.63
CA ALA A 66 15.10 -10.65 -28.11
C ALA A 66 15.30 -11.52 -26.86
N ALA A 67 16.19 -12.52 -26.92
CA ALA A 67 16.51 -13.38 -25.80
C ALA A 67 17.05 -12.61 -24.58
N ARG A 68 17.92 -11.62 -24.80
CA ARG A 68 18.41 -10.74 -23.72
C ARG A 68 17.27 -9.91 -23.10
N ALA A 69 16.42 -9.33 -23.93
CA ALA A 69 15.28 -8.55 -23.46
C ALA A 69 14.28 -9.42 -22.67
N ASP A 70 14.02 -10.64 -23.12
CA ASP A 70 13.14 -11.58 -22.43
C ASP A 70 13.74 -12.07 -21.10
N GLN A 71 15.05 -12.34 -21.06
CA GLN A 71 15.77 -12.65 -19.81
C GLN A 71 15.65 -11.51 -18.80
N GLU A 72 15.86 -10.27 -19.25
CA GLU A 72 15.76 -9.10 -18.39
C GLU A 72 14.33 -8.88 -17.89
N ARG A 73 13.34 -9.05 -18.77
CA ARG A 73 11.91 -9.01 -18.41
C ARG A 73 11.59 -10.05 -17.33
N ALA A 74 11.95 -11.31 -17.55
CA ALA A 74 11.68 -12.39 -16.61
C ALA A 74 12.34 -12.14 -15.24
N ARG A 75 13.59 -11.63 -15.23
CA ARG A 75 14.28 -11.25 -14.00
C ARG A 75 13.56 -10.12 -13.26
N ASN A 76 13.14 -9.08 -13.98
CA ASN A 76 12.45 -7.94 -13.40
C ASN A 76 11.07 -8.32 -12.85
N GLU A 77 10.34 -9.19 -13.54
CA GLU A 77 9.06 -9.73 -13.07
C GLU A 77 9.24 -10.56 -11.79
N ALA A 78 10.23 -11.45 -11.75
CA ALA A 78 10.55 -12.24 -10.56
C ALA A 78 10.94 -11.36 -9.37
N GLN A 79 11.76 -10.34 -9.60
CA GLN A 79 12.15 -9.39 -8.57
C GLN A 79 10.95 -8.57 -8.09
N SER A 80 10.09 -8.10 -9.00
CA SER A 80 8.87 -7.38 -8.64
C SER A 80 7.90 -8.24 -7.85
N TYR A 81 7.80 -9.55 -8.17
CA TYR A 81 6.96 -10.48 -7.44
C TYR A 81 7.48 -10.70 -6.02
N ALA A 82 8.79 -10.97 -5.86
CA ALA A 82 9.42 -11.13 -4.56
C ALA A 82 9.29 -9.86 -3.70
N ASN A 83 9.52 -8.70 -4.30
CA ASN A 83 9.39 -7.39 -3.65
C ASN A 83 7.94 -7.07 -3.24
N ARG A 84 6.93 -7.76 -3.80
CA ARG A 84 5.53 -7.61 -3.41
C ARG A 84 5.15 -8.59 -2.30
N VAL A 85 5.39 -9.88 -2.54
CA VAL A 85 4.91 -10.96 -1.67
C VAL A 85 5.62 -10.98 -0.33
N VAL A 86 6.93 -10.75 -0.29
CA VAL A 86 7.68 -10.82 0.98
C VAL A 86 7.27 -9.71 1.95
N PRO A 87 7.21 -8.42 1.55
CA PRO A 87 6.75 -7.37 2.45
C PRO A 87 5.27 -7.49 2.82
N GLU A 88 4.42 -7.94 1.90
CA GLU A 88 3.00 -8.17 2.18
C GLU A 88 2.80 -9.25 3.25
N ALA A 89 3.47 -10.40 3.09
CA ALA A 89 3.42 -11.48 4.09
C ALA A 89 4.00 -11.06 5.44
N GLN A 90 5.08 -10.27 5.45
CA GLN A 90 5.64 -9.71 6.68
C GLN A 90 4.68 -8.74 7.34
N GLY A 91 4.08 -7.82 6.56
CA GLY A 91 3.08 -6.86 7.03
C GLY A 91 1.88 -7.56 7.67
N GLU A 92 1.39 -8.62 7.04
CA GLU A 92 0.30 -9.44 7.58
C GLU A 92 0.68 -10.12 8.89
N ALA A 93 1.86 -10.73 8.96
CA ALA A 93 2.36 -11.35 10.19
C ALA A 93 2.50 -10.32 11.32
N PHE A 94 3.02 -9.13 11.03
CA PHE A 94 3.09 -8.03 12.00
C PHE A 94 1.71 -7.56 12.44
N ARG A 95 0.75 -7.44 11.52
CA ARG A 95 -0.63 -7.05 11.83
C ARG A 95 -1.27 -8.03 12.82
N ILE A 96 -1.23 -9.32 12.51
CA ILE A 96 -1.79 -10.37 13.37
C ILE A 96 -1.14 -10.34 14.76
N ARG A 97 0.19 -10.20 14.82
CA ARG A 97 0.91 -10.14 16.09
C ARG A 97 0.50 -8.92 16.93
N ARG A 98 0.42 -7.75 16.30
CA ARG A 98 0.02 -6.51 16.96
C ARG A 98 -1.43 -6.54 17.43
N GLU A 99 -2.31 -7.11 16.64
CA GLU A 99 -3.72 -7.30 17.04
C GLU A 99 -3.83 -8.23 18.24
N ALA A 100 -3.09 -9.34 18.25
CA ALA A 100 -3.03 -10.24 19.40
C ALA A 100 -2.45 -9.58 20.66
N GLU A 101 -1.37 -8.80 20.51
CA GLU A 101 -0.77 -8.02 21.61
C GLU A 101 -1.77 -6.98 22.16
N ALA A 102 -2.43 -6.23 21.28
CA ALA A 102 -3.43 -5.23 21.66
C ALA A 102 -4.64 -5.88 22.37
N TYR A 103 -5.14 -7.01 21.87
CA TYR A 103 -6.24 -7.75 22.49
C TYR A 103 -5.84 -8.24 23.89
N ARG A 104 -4.64 -8.79 24.04
CA ARG A 104 -4.11 -9.22 25.35
C ARG A 104 -4.03 -8.06 26.32
N GLU A 105 -3.50 -6.92 25.90
CA GLU A 105 -3.38 -5.72 26.73
C GLU A 105 -4.74 -5.14 27.11
N GLN A 106 -5.68 -5.09 26.17
CA GLN A 106 -7.05 -4.69 26.42
C GLN A 106 -7.72 -5.60 27.45
N ALA A 107 -7.59 -6.92 27.31
CA ALA A 107 -8.17 -7.89 28.23
C ALA A 107 -7.58 -7.76 29.65
N VAL A 108 -6.26 -7.57 29.77
CA VAL A 108 -5.61 -7.34 31.07
C VAL A 108 -6.05 -6.02 31.68
N ALA A 109 -6.05 -4.93 30.91
CA ALA A 109 -6.46 -3.61 31.40
C ALA A 109 -7.95 -3.58 31.80
N GLU A 110 -8.81 -4.28 31.08
CA GLU A 110 -10.21 -4.42 31.45
C GLU A 110 -10.37 -5.20 32.76
N ALA A 111 -9.67 -6.34 32.89
CA ALA A 111 -9.69 -7.14 34.11
C ALA A 111 -9.17 -6.35 35.33
N GLU A 112 -8.04 -5.64 35.18
CA GLU A 112 -7.49 -4.77 36.23
C GLU A 112 -8.43 -3.63 36.58
N GLY A 113 -9.04 -2.98 35.58
CA GLY A 113 -10.01 -1.91 35.78
C GLY A 113 -11.30 -2.41 36.46
N GLN A 114 -11.75 -3.62 36.15
CA GLN A 114 -12.88 -4.25 36.86
C GLN A 114 -12.51 -4.63 38.30
N ALA A 115 -11.33 -5.22 38.51
CA ALA A 115 -10.84 -5.58 39.85
C ALA A 115 -10.66 -4.35 40.75
N SER A 116 -10.07 -3.27 40.22
CA SER A 116 -9.92 -2.00 40.94
C SER A 116 -11.27 -1.37 41.28
N ARG A 117 -12.24 -1.41 40.35
CA ARG A 117 -13.61 -0.94 40.61
C ARG A 117 -14.29 -1.75 41.70
N PHE A 118 -14.17 -3.07 41.64
CA PHE A 118 -14.72 -3.98 42.65
C PHE A 118 -14.10 -3.72 44.03
N ALA A 119 -12.78 -3.59 44.11
CA ALA A 119 -12.08 -3.31 45.36
C ALA A 119 -12.51 -1.97 45.97
N ALA A 120 -12.67 -0.92 45.15
CA ALA A 120 -13.18 0.37 45.63
C ALA A 120 -14.60 0.27 46.19
N VAL A 121 -15.52 -0.38 45.48
CA VAL A 121 -16.90 -0.60 45.95
C VAL A 121 -16.93 -1.46 47.21
N TYR A 122 -16.10 -2.50 47.29
CA TYR A 122 -16.01 -3.36 48.47
C TYR A 122 -15.54 -2.60 49.71
N ASN A 123 -14.55 -1.72 49.56
CA ASN A 123 -14.05 -0.90 50.67
C ASN A 123 -15.12 0.07 51.20
N GLU A 124 -15.89 0.71 50.31
CA GLU A 124 -17.03 1.56 50.67
C GLU A 124 -18.15 0.74 51.33
N TYR A 125 -18.47 -0.42 50.75
CA TYR A 125 -19.47 -1.34 51.28
C TYR A 125 -19.14 -1.81 52.70
N LYS A 126 -17.85 -2.06 52.99
CA LYS A 126 -17.39 -2.44 54.33
C LYS A 126 -17.57 -1.30 55.35
N GLN A 127 -17.46 -0.04 54.92
CA GLN A 127 -17.66 1.13 55.80
C GLN A 127 -19.15 1.41 56.05
N ALA A 128 -19.99 1.30 55.02
CA ALA A 128 -21.43 1.55 55.13
C ALA A 128 -22.25 0.64 54.21
N SER A 129 -22.67 -0.52 54.73
CA SER A 129 -23.32 -1.59 53.94
C SER A 129 -24.72 -1.24 53.46
N ASP A 130 -25.54 -0.62 54.32
CA ASP A 130 -26.98 -0.44 54.04
C ASP A 130 -27.23 0.64 52.98
N VAL A 131 -26.55 1.78 53.10
CA VAL A 131 -26.67 2.90 52.13
C VAL A 131 -26.09 2.53 50.76
N THR A 132 -25.01 1.73 50.74
CA THR A 132 -24.36 1.29 49.49
C THR A 132 -25.25 0.34 48.70
N ARG A 133 -25.92 -0.62 49.37
CA ARG A 133 -26.91 -1.51 48.72
C ARG A 133 -28.07 -0.73 48.13
N GLN A 134 -28.61 0.22 48.90
CA GLN A 134 -29.76 1.01 48.46
C GLN A 134 -29.40 1.90 47.27
N ARG A 135 -28.21 2.52 47.26
CA ARG A 135 -27.70 3.28 46.10
C ARG A 135 -27.57 2.40 44.87
N ILE A 136 -26.91 1.24 44.96
CA ILE A 136 -26.71 0.33 43.82
C ILE A 136 -28.07 -0.12 43.25
N PHE A 137 -29.05 -0.41 44.11
CA PHE A 137 -30.40 -0.77 43.69
C PHE A 137 -31.10 0.36 42.93
N LEU A 138 -31.06 1.59 43.45
CA LEU A 138 -31.68 2.74 42.79
C LEU A 138 -31.01 3.05 41.45
N GLU A 139 -29.67 3.01 41.37
CA GLU A 139 -28.93 3.20 40.11
C GLU A 139 -29.22 2.11 39.08
N THR A 140 -29.29 0.85 39.50
CA THR A 140 -29.62 -0.25 38.58
C THR A 140 -31.05 -0.15 38.08
N VAL A 141 -32.01 0.17 38.96
CA VAL A 141 -33.40 0.44 38.58
C VAL A 141 -33.44 1.61 37.60
N GLU A 142 -32.80 2.75 37.90
CA GLU A 142 -32.75 3.92 37.02
C GLU A 142 -32.21 3.56 35.63
N LYS A 143 -31.08 2.86 35.55
CA LYS A 143 -30.42 2.52 34.29
C LYS A 143 -31.24 1.55 33.43
N VAL A 144 -31.91 0.58 34.04
CA VAL A 144 -32.83 -0.34 33.35
C VAL A 144 -34.08 0.42 32.90
N MET A 145 -34.63 1.24 33.78
CA MET A 145 -35.81 2.07 33.56
C MET A 145 -35.59 3.20 32.54
N GLN A 146 -34.36 3.65 32.32
CA GLN A 146 -34.00 4.61 31.27
C GLN A 146 -34.04 3.96 29.88
N ARG A 147 -33.73 2.67 29.80
CA ARG A 147 -33.66 1.89 28.55
C ARG A 147 -34.98 1.26 28.13
N SER A 148 -35.97 1.22 29.03
CA SER A 148 -37.31 0.71 28.75
C SER A 148 -38.26 1.81 28.30
N ASN A 149 -39.15 1.50 27.36
CA ASN A 149 -40.26 2.39 27.00
C ASN A 149 -41.28 2.37 28.13
N LYS A 150 -41.30 3.43 28.93
CA LYS A 150 -42.23 3.60 30.05
C LYS A 150 -43.55 4.15 29.56
N ILE A 151 -44.64 3.53 29.99
CA ILE A 151 -46.00 4.10 29.93
C ILE A 151 -46.42 4.29 31.38
N ILE A 152 -46.50 5.55 31.82
CA ILE A 152 -46.94 5.90 33.17
C ILE A 152 -48.44 6.17 33.09
N ILE A 153 -49.24 5.34 33.76
CA ILE A 153 -50.69 5.52 33.85
C ILE A 153 -50.95 6.20 35.18
N ASP A 154 -51.40 7.45 35.12
CA ASP A 154 -51.83 8.18 36.30
C ASP A 154 -53.21 7.65 36.73
N GLN A 155 -53.26 7.00 37.89
CA GLN A 155 -54.48 6.42 38.47
C GLN A 155 -55.21 7.43 39.37
N SER A 156 -54.81 8.71 39.37
CA SER A 156 -55.41 9.72 40.26
C SER A 156 -56.62 10.47 39.70
N ASP A 157 -57.01 10.24 38.44
CA ASP A 157 -58.22 10.86 37.88
C ASP A 157 -59.34 9.82 37.67
N THR A 158 -60.16 9.68 38.71
CA THR A 158 -61.44 8.97 38.72
C THR A 158 -62.41 9.58 37.70
N GLY A 159 -62.31 9.19 36.43
CA GLY A 159 -63.35 9.51 35.45
C GLY A 159 -62.89 9.62 34.00
N GLY A 160 -62.53 8.51 33.37
CA GLY A 160 -62.37 8.47 31.91
C GLY A 160 -61.47 7.33 31.48
N GLY A 161 -62.05 6.34 30.80
CA GLY A 161 -61.35 5.15 30.32
C GLY A 161 -60.10 5.54 29.52
N VAL A 162 -58.93 5.26 30.10
CA VAL A 162 -57.65 5.39 29.41
C VAL A 162 -57.57 4.22 28.44
N ILE A 163 -57.90 4.45 27.17
CA ILE A 163 -57.74 3.46 26.10
C ILE A 163 -56.23 3.26 25.92
N PRO A 164 -55.69 2.04 26.12
CA PRO A 164 -54.29 1.77 25.86
C PRO A 164 -54.04 1.99 24.37
N TYR A 165 -53.49 3.14 24.00
CA TYR A 165 -53.03 3.36 22.63
C TYR A 165 -51.79 2.50 22.45
N LEU A 166 -51.97 1.36 21.77
CA LEU A 166 -50.87 0.57 21.27
C LEU A 166 -50.47 1.18 19.91
N PRO A 167 -49.37 1.95 19.82
CA PRO A 167 -48.91 2.48 18.54
C PRO A 167 -48.41 1.32 17.68
N LEU A 168 -49.28 0.78 16.83
CA LEU A 168 -48.94 -0.26 15.84
C LEU A 168 -47.86 0.22 14.86
N ASP A 169 -47.71 1.54 14.71
CA ASP A 169 -46.72 2.19 13.84
C ASP A 169 -45.27 2.00 14.30
N ARG A 170 -45.04 1.80 15.61
CA ARG A 170 -43.69 1.61 16.17
C ARG A 170 -43.25 0.15 16.26
N LEU A 171 -44.17 -0.80 16.08
CA LEU A 171 -43.85 -2.23 15.95
C LEU A 171 -43.36 -2.58 14.54
N ASN A 172 -43.88 -1.92 13.49
CA ASN A 172 -43.49 -2.15 12.10
C ASN A 172 -42.18 -1.44 11.67
N SER A 173 -41.73 -0.41 12.40
CA SER A 173 -40.49 0.31 12.03
C SER A 173 -39.20 -0.41 12.40
N LYS A 174 -39.26 -1.46 13.24
CA LYS A 174 -38.11 -2.33 13.53
C LYS A 174 -37.91 -3.45 12.50
N THR A 175 -38.92 -3.78 11.71
CA THR A 175 -38.86 -4.84 10.69
C THR A 175 -38.35 -4.34 9.34
N ASN A 176 -38.42 -3.03 9.05
CA ASN A 176 -37.96 -2.43 7.79
C ASN A 176 -36.59 -1.73 7.88
N LYS A 177 -35.76 -2.07 8.87
CA LYS A 177 -34.38 -1.55 9.01
C LYS A 177 -33.33 -2.66 8.83
N GLY A 178 -33.60 -3.56 7.90
CA GLY A 178 -32.64 -4.47 7.29
C GLY A 178 -32.88 -4.43 5.78
N ASP A 179 -31.81 -4.24 5.01
CA ASP A 179 -31.73 -4.02 3.55
C ASP A 179 -32.26 -2.69 3.01
N GLN A 180 -31.45 -1.64 3.18
CA GLN A 180 -30.81 -0.92 2.06
C GLN A 180 -29.42 -0.43 2.49
#